data_AF-A0A1P8EHE0-F1
#
_entry.id   AF-A0A1P8EHE0-F1
#
_cell.length_a   1.000
_cell.length_b   1.000
_cell.length_c   1.000
_cell.angle_alpha   90.00
_cell.angle_beta   90.00
_cell.angle_gamma   90.00
#
_symmetry.space_group_name_H-M   'P 1'
#
loop_
_entity.id
_entity.type
_entity.pdbx_description
1 polymer ?
#
loop_
_entity_poly.entity_id
_entity_poly.type
_entity_poly.pdbx_seq_one_letter_code
_entity_poly.pdbx_strand_id
1 'polypeptide(L)'
;MIDYSPHIKYTAQKIQDKVTRGAYYYTQFEIDTYLKKEVDIAQVIAKLTQRYHLNLTSRQRNYRLKQGFPIADLIVQDVIYTNKWIFTLLITTPTSQQHSKHSLDSEITAKPQQGYVQDKINELTPNSWNKEVELKDIELIYRYFKDTEALRSVFQKPYLSLAFGSSDAELVRLSHKKYAPHQKKFFRQPRKSYSWTWRFKQDVIVQKKVELTRIINRIISQPKKDKALNDLRVWQKYMNTYAVFRGNRQQAGRLYTFGKKFYYSRTQQKWDDAQLPQLNLSFIKRYKTYAESYEEYDLRRYVYMTCGEELPRDISKTLNEKKAQNFMSNFL
;
A
#
# COMPACT_ATOMS: atom_id res chain seq x y z
N MET A 1 8.48 -9.59 12.68
CA MET A 1 9.53 -8.81 11.98
C MET A 1 9.05 -7.39 11.88
N ILE A 2 9.95 -6.42 12.01
CA ILE A 2 9.62 -5.00 11.95
C ILE A 2 10.04 -4.47 10.58
N ASP A 3 9.15 -3.75 9.92
CA ASP A 3 9.43 -3.01 8.69
C ASP A 3 9.28 -1.51 9.02
N TYR A 4 10.39 -0.79 9.09
CA TYR A 4 10.37 0.66 9.26
C TYR A 4 10.07 1.35 7.92
N SER A 5 9.09 2.23 7.91
CA SER A 5 8.53 2.80 6.68
C SER A 5 8.82 4.30 6.58
N PRO A 6 9.44 4.78 5.50
CA PRO A 6 9.67 6.22 5.31
C PRO A 6 8.42 6.98 4.88
N HIS A 7 7.44 6.29 4.28
CA HIS A 7 6.27 6.93 3.69
C HIS A 7 5.17 5.92 3.39
N ILE A 8 3.94 6.40 3.18
CA ILE A 8 2.76 5.57 2.99
C ILE A 8 2.86 4.57 1.82
N LYS A 9 3.56 4.92 0.74
CA LYS A 9 3.74 4.01 -0.42
C LYS A 9 4.55 2.76 -0.06
N TYR A 10 5.48 2.88 0.89
CA TYR A 10 6.30 1.78 1.39
C TYR A 10 5.45 0.95 2.36
N THR A 11 4.72 1.58 3.27
CA THR A 11 3.73 0.93 4.15
C THR A 11 2.76 0.08 3.33
N ALA A 12 2.14 0.66 2.30
CA ALA A 12 1.25 -0.02 1.38
C ALA A 12 1.92 -1.19 0.65
N GLN A 13 3.17 -1.03 0.20
CA GLN A 13 3.94 -2.12 -0.41
C GLN A 13 4.16 -3.27 0.58
N LYS A 14 4.56 -2.97 1.83
CA LYS A 14 4.81 -3.98 2.86
C LYS A 14 3.56 -4.72 3.24
N ILE A 15 2.45 -4.01 3.49
CA ILE A 15 1.14 -4.64 3.72
C ILE A 15 0.79 -5.59 2.56
N GLN A 16 0.90 -5.13 1.31
CA GLN A 16 0.65 -5.97 0.13
C GLN A 16 1.54 -7.24 0.13
N ASP A 17 2.82 -7.11 0.45
CA ASP A 17 3.78 -8.23 0.50
C ASP A 17 3.42 -9.24 1.61
N LYS A 18 3.06 -8.76 2.82
CA LYS A 18 2.67 -9.62 3.95
C LYS A 18 1.34 -10.32 3.68
N VAL A 19 0.33 -9.59 3.21
CA VAL A 19 -0.99 -10.14 2.87
C VAL A 19 -0.88 -11.17 1.74
N THR A 20 -0.03 -10.94 0.74
CA THR A 20 0.24 -11.93 -0.32
C THR A 20 0.82 -13.24 0.22
N ARG A 21 1.48 -13.20 1.39
CA ARG A 21 2.07 -14.35 2.09
C ARG A 21 1.16 -14.94 3.18
N GLY A 22 -0.06 -14.42 3.35
CA GLY A 22 -1.06 -14.96 4.29
C GLY A 22 -1.26 -14.16 5.57
N ALA A 23 -0.71 -12.94 5.71
CA ALA A 23 -1.03 -12.09 6.85
C ALA A 23 -2.41 -11.45 6.67
N TYR A 24 -3.47 -12.14 7.09
CA TYR A 24 -4.85 -11.73 6.83
C TYR A 24 -5.54 -11.02 7.99
N TYR A 25 -4.97 -11.08 9.19
CA TYR A 25 -5.47 -10.35 10.35
C TYR A 25 -4.61 -9.13 10.59
N TYR A 26 -5.23 -8.01 10.94
CA TYR A 26 -4.51 -6.80 11.24
C TYR A 26 -5.21 -5.93 12.28
N THR A 27 -4.42 -5.09 12.92
CA THR A 27 -4.88 -3.92 13.67
C THR A 27 -3.94 -2.74 13.38
N GLN A 28 -4.46 -1.52 13.47
CA GLN A 28 -3.68 -0.30 13.30
C GLN A 28 -4.01 0.66 14.42
N PHE A 29 -2.99 1.25 15.02
CA PHE A 29 -3.13 2.29 16.02
C PHE A 29 -2.12 3.40 15.79
N GLU A 30 -2.44 4.57 16.34
CA GLU A 30 -1.67 5.80 16.16
C GLU A 30 -1.23 6.32 17.54
N ILE A 31 -0.01 6.85 17.59
CA ILE A 31 0.52 7.55 18.75
C ILE A 31 0.79 9.00 18.32
N ASP A 32 0.06 9.92 18.93
CA ASP A 32 0.29 11.35 18.80
C ASP A 32 1.36 11.79 19.82
N THR A 33 2.48 12.31 19.32
CA THR A 33 3.62 12.77 20.13
C THR A 33 3.57 14.27 20.43
N TYR A 34 2.56 15.00 19.94
CA TYR A 34 2.35 16.41 20.28
C TYR A 34 1.69 16.57 21.66
N LEU A 35 0.72 15.70 21.99
CA LEU A 35 -0.12 15.84 23.18
C LEU A 35 0.37 15.09 24.42
N LYS A 36 1.29 14.14 24.25
CA LYS A 36 1.78 13.29 25.34
C LYS A 36 3.24 13.63 25.61
N LYS A 37 3.59 13.90 26.88
CA LYS A 37 4.97 13.94 27.38
C LYS A 37 5.76 12.81 26.70
N GLU A 38 6.89 13.18 26.09
CA GLU A 38 7.84 12.34 25.32
C GLU A 38 7.50 10.85 25.36
N VAL A 39 6.64 10.40 24.43
CA VAL A 39 6.40 8.96 24.29
C VAL A 39 7.66 8.36 23.68
N ASP A 40 8.39 7.59 24.47
CA ASP A 40 9.54 6.83 23.99
C ASP A 40 9.08 5.73 23.02
N ILE A 41 9.22 6.04 21.73
CA ILE A 41 8.85 5.15 20.63
C ILE A 41 9.73 3.88 20.64
N ALA A 42 10.99 3.96 21.05
CA ALA A 42 11.85 2.78 21.19
C ALA A 42 11.27 1.83 22.25
N GLN A 43 10.82 2.36 23.39
CA GLN A 43 10.19 1.56 24.43
C GLN A 43 8.87 0.94 23.97
N VAL A 44 8.05 1.66 23.20
CA VAL A 44 6.83 1.11 22.58
C VAL A 44 7.18 -0.06 21.65
N ILE A 45 8.17 0.12 20.77
CA ILE A 45 8.65 -0.93 19.86
C ILE A 45 9.18 -2.13 20.64
N ALA A 46 9.92 -1.93 21.73
CA ALA A 46 10.44 -3.00 22.58
C ALA A 46 9.31 -3.81 23.23
N LYS A 47 8.29 -3.14 23.79
CA LYS A 47 7.09 -3.78 24.36
C LYS A 47 6.33 -4.60 23.32
N LEU A 48 6.11 -4.06 22.12
CA LEU A 48 5.48 -4.79 21.01
C LEU A 48 6.34 -5.96 20.54
N THR A 49 7.66 -5.79 20.51
CA THR A 49 8.62 -6.84 20.12
C THR A 49 8.56 -8.02 21.06
N GLN A 50 8.53 -7.76 22.36
CA GLN A 50 8.38 -8.79 23.38
C GLN A 50 7.04 -9.49 23.25
N ARG A 51 5.93 -8.73 23.19
CA ARG A 51 4.57 -9.28 23.14
C ARG A 51 4.33 -10.14 21.90
N TYR A 52 4.71 -9.65 20.72
CA TYR A 52 4.41 -10.31 19.44
C TYR A 52 5.59 -11.09 18.86
N HIS A 53 6.68 -11.25 19.61
CA HIS A 53 7.89 -11.97 19.20
C HIS A 53 8.42 -11.47 17.83
N LEU A 54 8.67 -10.17 17.70
CA LEU A 54 8.97 -9.55 16.40
C LEU A 54 10.41 -9.79 15.91
N ASN A 55 11.31 -10.25 16.77
CA ASN A 55 12.73 -10.50 16.53
C ASN A 55 13.05 -11.90 15.93
N LEU A 56 12.04 -12.68 15.56
CA LEU A 56 12.24 -14.01 14.99
C LEU A 56 12.83 -13.98 13.58
N THR A 57 13.80 -14.86 13.34
CA THR A 57 14.34 -15.14 12.00
C THR A 57 13.31 -15.80 11.09
N SER A 58 13.51 -15.72 9.77
CA SER A 58 12.67 -16.41 8.78
C SER A 58 12.52 -17.91 9.05
N ARG A 59 13.58 -18.58 9.52
CA ARG A 59 13.56 -20.02 9.87
C ARG A 59 12.66 -20.28 11.08
N GLN A 60 12.83 -19.52 12.16
CA GLN A 60 12.02 -19.65 13.37
C GLN A 60 10.53 -19.37 13.09
N ARG A 61 10.24 -18.36 12.27
CA ARG A 61 8.86 -18.03 11.85
C ARG A 61 8.20 -19.18 11.10
N ASN A 62 8.90 -19.78 10.13
CA ASN A 62 8.39 -20.93 9.40
C ASN A 62 8.18 -22.15 10.31
N TYR A 63 9.08 -22.36 11.28
CA TYR A 63 8.92 -23.43 12.27
C TYR A 63 7.68 -23.21 13.13
N ARG A 64 7.46 -21.99 13.65
CA ARG A 64 6.28 -21.66 14.47
C ARG A 64 4.95 -21.91 13.74
N LEU A 65 4.86 -21.48 12.49
CA LEU A 65 3.66 -21.74 11.68
C LEU A 65 3.40 -23.24 11.47
N LYS A 66 4.46 -24.05 11.31
CA LYS A 66 4.32 -25.52 11.21
C LYS A 66 3.86 -26.15 12.53
N GLN A 67 4.23 -25.56 13.66
CA GLN A 67 3.83 -25.99 15.01
C GLN A 67 2.44 -25.47 15.43
N GLY A 68 1.69 -24.83 14.52
CA GLY A 68 0.35 -24.32 14.82
C GLY A 68 0.31 -22.94 15.47
N PHE A 69 1.44 -22.24 15.62
CA PHE A 69 1.48 -20.93 16.27
C PHE A 69 1.44 -19.78 15.28
N PRO A 70 0.74 -18.67 15.61
CA PRO A 70 0.72 -17.48 14.77
C PRO A 70 2.05 -16.74 14.80
N ILE A 71 2.30 -15.94 13.77
CA ILE A 71 3.44 -15.01 13.68
C ILE A 71 2.96 -13.61 13.35
N ALA A 72 3.66 -12.61 13.89
CA ALA A 72 3.33 -11.21 13.69
C ALA A 72 4.40 -10.47 12.87
N ASP A 73 3.95 -9.47 12.14
CA ASP A 73 4.74 -8.44 11.47
C ASP A 73 4.24 -7.08 11.92
N LEU A 74 5.17 -6.17 12.17
CA LEU A 74 4.88 -4.80 12.55
C LEU A 74 5.44 -3.86 11.48
N ILE A 75 4.63 -2.93 11.01
CA ILE A 75 5.11 -1.82 10.19
C ILE A 75 5.03 -0.57 11.07
N VAL A 76 6.15 0.14 11.16
CA VAL A 76 6.26 1.37 11.95
C VAL A 76 6.51 2.53 10.98
N GLN A 77 5.73 3.60 11.12
CA GLN A 77 5.87 4.78 10.29
C GLN A 77 5.78 6.05 11.14
N ASP A 78 6.85 6.84 11.12
CA ASP A 78 6.84 8.26 11.47
C ASP A 78 6.18 9.06 10.34
N VAL A 79 5.05 9.70 10.63
CA VAL A 79 4.31 10.52 9.67
C VAL A 79 4.84 11.94 9.74
N ILE A 80 5.73 12.22 8.78
CA ILE A 80 6.39 13.50 8.54
C ILE A 80 5.41 14.67 8.70
N TYR A 81 5.82 15.69 9.46
CA TYR A 81 5.08 16.94 9.68
C TYR A 81 3.74 16.81 10.40
N THR A 82 3.46 15.67 11.05
CA THR A 82 2.18 15.49 11.77
C THR A 82 2.34 15.06 13.23
N ASN A 83 3.58 14.88 13.74
CA ASN A 83 3.85 14.39 15.10
C ASN A 83 3.09 13.09 15.44
N LYS A 84 2.94 12.21 14.44
CA LYS A 84 2.18 10.97 14.56
C LYS A 84 3.01 9.78 14.13
N TRP A 85 2.95 8.75 14.95
CA TRP A 85 3.48 7.43 14.65
C TRP A 85 2.35 6.47 14.37
N ILE A 86 2.40 5.79 13.22
CA ILE A 86 1.44 4.77 12.84
C ILE A 86 2.10 3.40 13.00
N PHE A 87 1.40 2.52 13.71
CA PHE A 87 1.77 1.12 13.90
C PHE A 87 0.74 0.24 13.21
N THR A 88 1.16 -0.57 12.25
CA THR A 88 0.30 -1.57 11.60
C THR A 88 0.80 -2.96 11.97
N LEU A 89 0.03 -3.67 12.77
CA LEU A 89 0.29 -5.06 13.13
C LEU A 89 -0.43 -5.96 12.14
N LEU A 90 0.28 -6.89 11.50
CA LEU A 90 -0.28 -7.93 10.65
C LEU A 90 0.07 -9.31 11.19
N ILE A 91 -0.88 -10.22 11.17
CA ILE A 91 -0.72 -11.55 11.76
C ILE A 91 -1.02 -12.62 10.71
N THR A 92 -0.12 -13.59 10.63
CA THR A 92 -0.29 -14.83 9.86
C THR A 92 -0.50 -15.99 10.82
N THR A 93 -1.61 -16.69 10.65
CA THR A 93 -1.94 -17.97 11.28
C THR A 93 -1.55 -19.14 10.37
N PRO A 94 -1.46 -20.38 10.89
CA PRO A 94 -1.26 -21.56 10.05
C PRO A 94 -2.34 -21.68 8.94
N THR A 95 -3.60 -21.42 9.30
CA THR A 95 -4.78 -21.51 8.44
C THR A 95 -4.77 -20.46 7.32
N SER A 96 -4.53 -19.19 7.68
CA SER A 96 -4.36 -18.10 6.70
C SER A 96 -3.18 -18.35 5.74
N GLN A 97 -2.08 -18.94 6.24
CA GLN A 97 -0.95 -19.32 5.39
C GLN A 97 -1.34 -20.41 4.38
N GLN A 98 -2.09 -21.43 4.80
CA GLN A 98 -2.59 -22.47 3.90
C GLN A 98 -3.48 -21.87 2.81
N HIS A 99 -4.46 -21.04 3.16
CA HIS A 99 -5.29 -20.34 2.18
C HIS A 99 -4.46 -19.51 1.18
N SER A 100 -3.37 -18.90 1.64
CA SER A 100 -2.46 -18.17 0.74
C SER A 100 -1.69 -19.09 -0.23
N LYS A 101 -1.43 -20.35 0.15
CA LYS A 101 -0.65 -21.34 -0.61
C LYS A 101 -1.50 -22.14 -1.58
N HIS A 102 -2.72 -22.52 -1.18
CA HIS A 102 -3.64 -23.24 -2.04
C HIS A 102 -4.07 -22.31 -3.18
N SER A 103 -3.75 -22.72 -4.41
CA SER A 103 -4.24 -22.07 -5.61
C SER A 103 -5.75 -22.24 -5.65
N LEU A 104 -6.38 -21.13 -5.97
CA LEU A 104 -7.80 -20.85 -5.87
C LEU A 104 -8.47 -21.46 -7.11
N ASP A 105 -8.41 -22.79 -7.22
CA ASP A 105 -8.74 -23.53 -8.44
C ASP A 105 -10.18 -24.10 -8.45
N SER A 106 -10.93 -24.05 -7.33
CA SER A 106 -12.27 -24.67 -7.27
C SER A 106 -13.40 -23.81 -6.69
N GLU A 107 -13.11 -22.75 -5.91
CA GLU A 107 -14.16 -22.20 -5.03
C GLU A 107 -14.58 -20.75 -5.26
N ILE A 108 -13.87 -19.92 -6.04
CA ILE A 108 -14.32 -18.52 -6.25
C ILE A 108 -15.07 -18.35 -7.58
N THR A 109 -16.37 -18.09 -7.49
CA THR A 109 -17.15 -17.50 -8.57
C THR A 109 -16.83 -16.01 -8.67
N ALA A 110 -16.19 -15.58 -9.76
CA ALA A 110 -16.12 -14.17 -10.11
C ALA A 110 -17.55 -13.70 -10.43
N LYS A 111 -18.25 -13.04 -9.49
CA LYS A 111 -19.55 -12.44 -9.78
C LYS A 111 -19.33 -11.22 -10.68
N PRO A 112 -19.77 -11.21 -11.96
CA PRO A 112 -19.79 -9.98 -12.73
C PRO A 112 -20.83 -9.06 -12.08
N GLN A 113 -20.40 -7.98 -11.44
CA GLN A 113 -21.33 -6.91 -11.14
C GLN A 113 -21.80 -6.36 -12.49
N GLN A 114 -23.07 -6.59 -12.83
CA GLN A 114 -23.74 -5.95 -13.95
C GLN A 114 -23.78 -4.45 -13.68
N GLY A 115 -22.78 -3.75 -14.19
CA GLY A 115 -22.64 -2.31 -14.11
C GLY A 115 -21.66 -1.89 -15.19
N TYR A 116 -22.11 -1.07 -16.12
CA TYR A 116 -21.43 -0.62 -17.32
C TYR A 116 -19.99 -0.09 -17.08
N VAL A 117 -18.98 -0.97 -17.05
CA VAL A 117 -17.62 -0.83 -17.62
C VAL A 117 -17.04 -2.25 -17.67
N GLN A 118 -16.68 -2.74 -18.84
CA GLN A 118 -16.01 -4.05 -19.01
C GLN A 118 -14.61 -4.03 -18.38
N ASP A 119 -14.54 -4.27 -17.08
CA ASP A 119 -13.30 -4.48 -16.36
C ASP A 119 -12.77 -5.88 -16.68
N LYS A 120 -11.57 -5.97 -17.27
CA LYS A 120 -10.84 -7.25 -17.43
C LYS A 120 -10.33 -7.81 -16.08
N ILE A 121 -10.77 -7.25 -14.96
CA ILE A 121 -10.32 -7.51 -13.60
C ILE A 121 -11.53 -7.42 -12.69
N ASN A 122 -11.95 -8.57 -12.17
CA ASN A 122 -13.02 -8.65 -11.19
C ASN A 122 -12.41 -8.76 -9.79
N GLU A 123 -13.01 -8.06 -8.84
CA GLU A 123 -12.78 -8.28 -7.41
C GLU A 123 -13.18 -9.71 -7.08
N LEU A 124 -12.30 -10.42 -6.38
CA LEU A 124 -12.57 -11.79 -5.95
C LEU A 124 -13.09 -11.77 -4.51
N THR A 125 -14.34 -12.20 -4.33
CA THR A 125 -14.87 -12.54 -3.01
C THR A 125 -14.46 -13.97 -2.66
N PRO A 126 -13.68 -14.22 -1.60
CA PRO A 126 -13.39 -15.58 -1.17
C PRO A 126 -14.68 -16.27 -0.71
N ASN A 127 -15.09 -17.33 -1.42
CA ASN A 127 -16.19 -18.18 -0.98
C ASN A 127 -15.76 -19.16 0.14
N SER A 128 -14.45 -19.29 0.40
CA SER A 128 -13.88 -20.26 1.34
C SER A 128 -13.50 -19.69 2.72
N TRP A 129 -13.61 -18.37 2.91
CA TRP A 129 -13.32 -17.75 4.20
C TRP A 129 -14.58 -17.74 5.07
N ASN A 130 -14.80 -18.84 5.79
CA ASN A 130 -15.91 -18.96 6.73
C ASN A 130 -15.62 -18.13 8.00
N LYS A 131 -16.64 -17.44 8.53
CA LYS A 131 -16.61 -16.75 9.82
C LYS A 131 -16.13 -17.65 10.95
N GLU A 132 -16.45 -18.95 10.92
CA GLU A 132 -15.97 -19.91 11.94
C GLU A 132 -14.45 -20.07 11.95
N VAL A 133 -13.83 -20.18 10.76
CA VAL A 133 -12.37 -20.22 10.64
C VAL A 133 -11.78 -18.90 11.12
N GLU A 134 -12.46 -17.80 10.82
CA GLU A 134 -12.02 -16.49 11.24
C GLU A 134 -12.00 -16.32 12.76
N LEU A 135 -13.08 -16.74 13.44
CA LEU A 135 -13.20 -16.69 14.90
C LEU A 135 -12.17 -17.59 15.57
N LYS A 136 -11.95 -18.81 15.06
CA LYS A 136 -10.93 -19.74 15.58
C LYS A 136 -9.52 -19.16 15.48
N ASP A 137 -9.20 -18.54 14.35
CA ASP A 137 -7.91 -17.88 14.15
C ASP A 137 -7.76 -16.66 15.08
N ILE A 138 -8.80 -15.85 15.28
CA ILE A 138 -8.78 -14.73 16.24
C ILE A 138 -8.58 -15.25 17.67
N GLU A 139 -9.29 -16.29 18.08
CA GLU A 139 -9.14 -16.90 19.40
C GLU A 139 -7.71 -17.45 19.62
N LEU A 140 -7.15 -18.13 18.60
CA LEU A 140 -5.76 -18.59 18.62
C LEU A 140 -4.80 -17.42 18.82
N ILE A 141 -5.01 -16.32 18.11
CA ILE A 141 -4.16 -15.12 18.20
C ILE A 141 -4.25 -14.52 19.62
N TYR A 142 -5.46 -14.34 20.14
CA TYR A 142 -5.68 -13.77 21.47
C TYR A 142 -5.07 -14.64 22.58
N ARG A 143 -5.28 -15.96 22.52
CA ARG A 143 -4.69 -16.91 23.46
C ARG A 143 -3.17 -16.89 23.41
N TYR A 144 -2.58 -16.82 22.21
CA TYR A 144 -1.14 -16.91 22.05
C TYR A 144 -0.41 -15.62 22.46
N PHE A 145 -0.85 -14.45 21.99
CA PHE A 145 -0.20 -13.17 22.29
C PHE A 145 -0.70 -12.52 23.57
N LYS A 146 -1.71 -13.12 24.24
CA LYS A 146 -2.39 -12.55 25.41
C LYS A 146 -2.85 -11.12 25.11
N ASP A 147 -3.57 -10.99 24.01
CA ASP A 147 -4.03 -9.71 23.48
C ASP A 147 -5.47 -9.79 23.04
N THR A 148 -6.20 -8.69 23.20
CA THR A 148 -7.62 -8.58 22.89
C THR A 148 -7.91 -7.40 21.95
N GLU A 149 -6.88 -6.86 21.29
CA GLU A 149 -7.02 -5.86 20.23
C GLU A 149 -8.02 -6.32 19.17
N ALA A 150 -8.90 -5.42 18.73
CA ALA A 150 -9.95 -5.75 17.76
C ALA A 150 -9.37 -6.02 16.37
N LEU A 151 -8.99 -7.27 16.11
CA LEU A 151 -8.42 -7.70 14.85
C LEU A 151 -9.47 -7.73 13.74
N ARG A 152 -9.09 -7.22 12.58
CA ARG A 152 -9.91 -7.22 11.36
C ARG A 152 -9.30 -8.15 10.32
N SER A 153 -10.15 -8.82 9.56
CA SER A 153 -9.73 -9.58 8.38
C SER A 153 -9.61 -8.67 7.17
N VAL A 154 -8.51 -8.80 6.41
CA VAL A 154 -8.31 -8.07 5.14
C VAL A 154 -9.30 -8.49 4.04
N PHE A 155 -10.01 -9.59 4.23
CA PHE A 155 -11.04 -10.05 3.30
C PHE A 155 -12.43 -9.48 3.58
N GLN A 156 -12.65 -8.92 4.77
CA GLN A 156 -13.93 -8.36 5.16
C GLN A 156 -14.03 -6.88 4.77
N LYS A 157 -15.27 -6.45 4.47
CA LYS A 157 -15.59 -5.03 4.31
C LYS A 157 -15.92 -4.42 5.69
N PRO A 158 -15.46 -3.20 6.01
CA PRO A 158 -14.59 -2.36 5.19
C PRO A 158 -13.18 -2.93 5.06
N TYR A 159 -12.66 -2.92 3.83
CA TYR A 159 -11.32 -3.41 3.55
C TYR A 159 -10.26 -2.59 4.30
N LEU A 160 -9.08 -3.20 4.46
CA LEU A 160 -7.90 -2.48 4.92
C LEU A 160 -7.67 -1.28 4.00
N SER A 161 -7.70 -0.08 4.59
CA SER A 161 -7.56 1.18 3.87
C SER A 161 -6.43 2.02 4.43
N LEU A 162 -5.85 2.86 3.58
CA LEU A 162 -4.77 3.79 3.90
C LEU A 162 -5.02 5.13 3.21
N ALA A 163 -4.64 6.22 3.87
CA ALA A 163 -4.69 7.56 3.32
C ALA A 163 -3.51 7.81 2.37
N PHE A 164 -3.77 7.86 1.07
CA PHE A 164 -2.78 8.16 0.03
C PHE A 164 -2.75 9.68 -0.20
N GLY A 165 -2.20 10.42 0.76
CA GLY A 165 -2.29 11.88 0.77
C GLY A 165 -3.73 12.31 1.08
N SER A 166 -4.36 13.05 0.18
CA SER A 166 -5.73 13.57 0.36
C SER A 166 -6.85 12.57 0.02
N SER A 167 -6.54 11.33 -0.34
CA SER A 167 -7.59 10.36 -0.69
C SER A 167 -7.27 8.96 -0.24
N ASP A 168 -8.32 8.19 0.02
CA ASP A 168 -8.20 6.83 0.52
C ASP A 168 -8.00 5.79 -0.58
N ALA A 169 -7.14 4.83 -0.29
CA ALA A 169 -6.99 3.60 -1.05
C ALA A 169 -7.32 2.38 -0.18
N GLU A 170 -7.89 1.36 -0.80
CA GLU A 170 -8.22 0.08 -0.18
C GLU A 170 -7.43 -1.06 -0.83
N LEU A 171 -7.06 -2.03 0.00
CA LEU A 171 -6.37 -3.23 -0.43
C LEU A 171 -7.38 -4.26 -0.92
N VAL A 172 -7.26 -4.67 -2.18
CA VAL A 172 -8.19 -5.60 -2.80
C VAL A 172 -7.47 -6.72 -3.53
N ARG A 173 -8.16 -7.86 -3.63
CA ARG A 173 -7.70 -9.01 -4.41
C ARG A 173 -8.33 -8.95 -5.79
N LEU A 174 -7.50 -8.74 -6.80
CA LEU A 174 -7.93 -8.60 -8.18
C LEU A 174 -7.56 -9.84 -9.00
N SER A 175 -8.51 -10.34 -9.79
CA SER A 175 -8.25 -11.35 -10.82
C SER A 175 -7.59 -10.71 -12.04
N HIS A 176 -6.73 -11.47 -12.72
CA HIS A 176 -6.07 -11.00 -13.94
C HIS A 176 -6.12 -12.07 -15.02
N LYS A 177 -6.49 -11.67 -16.24
CA LYS A 177 -6.25 -12.49 -17.42
C LYS A 177 -4.73 -12.72 -17.55
N LYS A 178 -4.28 -13.97 -17.40
CA LYS A 178 -2.93 -14.37 -17.79
C LYS A 178 -2.97 -14.72 -19.28
N TYR A 179 -2.16 -14.03 -20.06
CA TYR A 179 -1.80 -14.50 -21.39
C TYR A 179 -0.57 -15.39 -21.22
N ALA A 180 -0.63 -16.63 -21.70
CA ALA A 180 0.49 -17.56 -21.61
C ALA A 180 1.70 -16.97 -22.36
N PRO A 181 2.94 -17.07 -21.84
CA PRO A 181 4.16 -16.57 -22.48
C PRO A 181 4.62 -17.50 -23.62
N HIS A 182 3.62 -18.00 -24.37
CA HIS A 182 3.62 -18.78 -25.60
C HIS A 182 3.69 -20.31 -25.47
N GLN A 183 3.05 -20.96 -26.44
CA GLN A 183 3.53 -22.19 -27.08
C GLN A 183 4.99 -22.50 -26.70
N LYS A 184 5.15 -23.65 -26.05
CA LYS A 184 6.36 -24.35 -25.58
C LYS A 184 7.23 -23.65 -24.50
N LYS A 185 6.85 -23.93 -23.24
CA LYS A 185 7.72 -24.65 -22.27
C LYS A 185 6.83 -25.50 -21.33
N PHE A 186 6.97 -26.81 -21.45
CA PHE A 186 5.98 -27.83 -21.09
C PHE A 186 5.90 -28.24 -19.60
N PHE A 187 6.64 -27.63 -18.65
CA PHE A 187 6.63 -28.10 -17.25
C PHE A 187 6.84 -27.03 -16.16
N ARG A 188 6.02 -25.97 -16.12
CA ARG A 188 5.84 -25.19 -14.87
C ARG A 188 4.38 -24.79 -14.66
N GLN A 189 3.73 -25.38 -13.66
CA GLN A 189 2.35 -25.06 -13.25
C GLN A 189 2.19 -23.55 -12.94
N PRO A 190 1.27 -22.81 -13.61
CA PRO A 190 1.05 -21.39 -13.32
C PRO A 190 0.09 -21.19 -12.14
N ARG A 191 0.60 -21.16 -10.91
CA ARG A 191 -0.19 -21.36 -9.67
C ARG A 191 -1.09 -20.23 -9.13
N LYS A 192 -1.23 -19.03 -9.71
CA LYS A 192 -2.15 -17.97 -9.18
C LYS A 192 -2.69 -17.06 -10.29
N SER A 193 -4.01 -16.94 -10.43
CA SER A 193 -4.72 -16.06 -11.38
C SER A 193 -5.10 -14.69 -10.79
N TYR A 194 -4.71 -14.44 -9.54
CA TYR A 194 -5.06 -13.24 -8.79
C TYR A 194 -3.83 -12.59 -8.15
N SER A 195 -3.94 -11.31 -7.83
CA SER A 195 -2.94 -10.61 -7.01
C SER A 195 -3.60 -9.56 -6.12
N TRP A 196 -3.00 -9.34 -4.95
CA TRP A 196 -3.37 -8.21 -4.09
C TRP A 196 -2.87 -6.91 -4.71
N THR A 197 -3.66 -5.85 -4.66
CA THR A 197 -3.24 -4.53 -5.10
C THR A 197 -4.06 -3.44 -4.42
N TRP A 198 -3.50 -2.23 -4.36
CA TRP A 198 -4.21 -1.05 -3.88
C TRP A 198 -5.01 -0.43 -5.02
N ARG A 199 -6.27 -0.10 -4.73
CA ARG A 199 -7.11 0.73 -5.59
C ARG A 199 -7.62 1.92 -4.77
N PHE A 200 -7.86 3.07 -5.40
CA PHE A 200 -8.60 4.14 -4.74
C PHE A 200 -10.03 3.68 -4.47
N LYS A 201 -10.61 4.12 -3.35
CA LYS A 201 -12.02 3.86 -3.04
C LYS A 201 -12.93 4.44 -4.14
N GLN A 202 -14.13 3.90 -4.26
CA GLN A 202 -15.02 4.22 -5.39
C GLN A 202 -15.46 5.69 -5.39
N ASP A 203 -15.78 6.23 -4.22
CA ASP A 203 -16.09 7.64 -3.96
C ASP A 203 -14.95 8.57 -4.41
N VAL A 204 -13.70 8.21 -4.10
CA VAL A 204 -12.51 8.95 -4.55
C VAL A 204 -12.43 8.99 -6.07
N ILE A 205 -12.68 7.88 -6.76
CA ILE A 205 -12.65 7.84 -8.23
C ILE A 205 -13.73 8.74 -8.84
N VAL A 206 -14.94 8.71 -8.27
CA VAL A 206 -16.04 9.58 -8.70
C VAL A 206 -15.65 11.05 -8.51
N GLN A 207 -15.12 11.42 -7.34
CA GLN A 207 -14.66 12.77 -7.06
C GLN A 207 -13.56 13.21 -8.04
N LYS A 208 -12.55 12.37 -8.27
CA LYS A 208 -11.44 12.68 -9.20
C LYS A 208 -11.91 12.85 -10.64
N LYS A 209 -12.95 12.12 -11.07
CA LYS A 209 -13.60 12.31 -12.38
C LYS A 209 -14.31 13.67 -12.48
N VAL A 210 -15.05 14.06 -11.44
CA VAL A 210 -15.72 15.37 -11.37
C VAL A 210 -14.71 16.51 -11.40
N GLU A 211 -13.64 16.41 -10.60
CA GLU A 211 -12.54 17.39 -10.59
C GLU A 211 -11.93 17.55 -11.99
N LEU A 212 -11.56 16.43 -12.64
CA LEU A 212 -10.98 16.45 -13.99
C LEU A 212 -11.92 17.10 -15.02
N THR A 213 -13.22 16.77 -14.94
CA THR A 213 -14.24 17.35 -15.84
C THR A 213 -14.32 18.87 -15.67
N ARG A 214 -14.33 19.35 -14.42
CA ARG A 214 -14.35 20.78 -14.09
C ARG A 214 -13.10 21.50 -14.60
N ILE A 215 -11.93 20.90 -14.41
CA ILE A 215 -10.65 21.44 -14.90
C ILE A 215 -10.69 21.57 -16.43
N ILE A 216 -11.09 20.51 -17.14
CA ILE A 216 -11.17 20.52 -18.60
C ILE A 216 -12.17 21.58 -19.10
N ASN A 217 -13.34 21.71 -18.48
CA ASN A 217 -14.30 22.75 -18.87
C ASN A 217 -13.71 24.16 -18.73
N ARG A 218 -12.93 24.43 -17.67
CA ARG A 218 -12.23 25.73 -17.52
C ARG A 218 -11.16 25.94 -18.59
N ILE A 219 -10.40 24.89 -18.95
CA ILE A 219 -9.41 24.97 -20.05
C ILE A 219 -10.09 25.36 -21.37
N ILE A 220 -11.31 24.89 -21.60
CA ILE A 220 -12.08 25.17 -22.82
C ILE A 220 -12.68 26.57 -22.79
N SER A 221 -13.31 26.97 -21.68
CA SER A 221 -14.12 28.18 -21.62
C SER A 221 -13.36 29.46 -21.28
N GLN A 222 -12.19 29.37 -20.64
CA GLN A 222 -11.47 30.55 -20.17
C GLN A 222 -10.46 31.07 -21.21
N PRO A 223 -10.42 32.39 -21.48
CA PRO A 223 -9.43 32.99 -22.37
C PRO A 223 -8.00 32.90 -21.80
N LYS A 224 -7.85 33.02 -20.47
CA LYS A 224 -6.57 32.80 -19.76
C LYS A 224 -6.53 31.39 -19.17
N LYS A 225 -5.76 30.50 -19.79
CA LYS A 225 -5.75 29.05 -19.47
C LYS A 225 -4.76 28.64 -18.38
N ASP A 226 -3.84 29.52 -17.98
CA ASP A 226 -2.70 29.17 -17.11
C ASP A 226 -3.13 28.53 -15.79
N LYS A 227 -4.14 29.09 -15.12
CA LYS A 227 -4.66 28.55 -13.87
C LYS A 227 -5.25 27.15 -14.04
N ALA A 228 -6.05 26.94 -15.08
CA ALA A 228 -6.67 25.64 -15.35
C ALA A 228 -5.65 24.58 -15.78
N LEU A 229 -4.60 24.99 -16.51
CA LEU A 229 -3.46 24.13 -16.84
C LEU A 229 -2.65 23.76 -15.59
N ASN A 230 -2.48 24.70 -14.66
CA ASN A 230 -1.84 24.41 -13.37
C ASN A 230 -2.68 23.44 -12.52
N ASP A 231 -4.00 23.63 -12.45
CA ASP A 231 -4.92 22.69 -11.77
C ASP A 231 -4.79 21.27 -12.36
N LEU A 232 -4.70 21.16 -13.69
CA LEU A 232 -4.47 19.89 -14.38
C LEU A 232 -3.12 19.26 -14.00
N ARG A 233 -2.04 20.05 -13.95
CA ARG A 233 -0.71 19.58 -13.52
C ARG A 233 -0.73 19.10 -12.08
N VAL A 234 -1.42 19.78 -11.17
CA VAL A 234 -1.58 19.37 -9.77
C VAL A 234 -2.35 18.05 -9.68
N TRP A 235 -3.47 17.92 -10.41
CA TRP A 235 -4.24 16.68 -10.48
C TRP A 235 -3.39 15.52 -11.00
N GLN A 236 -2.61 15.74 -12.06
CA GLN A 236 -1.72 14.73 -12.63
C GLN A 236 -0.55 14.39 -11.71
N LYS A 237 0.03 15.38 -11.02
CA LYS A 237 1.11 15.16 -10.03
C LYS A 237 0.62 14.26 -8.89
N TYR A 238 -0.59 14.48 -8.40
CA TYR A 238 -1.22 13.60 -7.40
C TYR A 238 -1.32 12.17 -7.93
N MET A 239 -1.88 11.98 -9.12
CA MET A 239 -2.02 10.65 -9.73
C MET A 239 -0.67 9.97 -9.96
N ASN A 240 0.32 10.67 -10.49
CA ASN A 240 1.68 10.14 -10.70
C ASN A 240 2.33 9.72 -9.37
N THR A 241 2.07 10.45 -8.29
CA THR A 241 2.66 10.19 -6.97
C THR A 241 2.05 8.96 -6.31
N TYR A 242 0.72 8.81 -6.35
CA TYR A 242 -0.01 7.81 -5.56
C TYR A 242 -0.53 6.62 -6.37
N ALA A 243 -0.76 6.77 -7.67
CA ALA A 243 -1.26 5.70 -8.56
C ALA A 243 -0.14 4.77 -9.06
N VAL A 244 0.63 4.21 -8.13
CA VAL A 244 1.85 3.44 -8.40
C VAL A 244 1.66 1.91 -8.28
N PHE A 245 0.50 1.47 -7.77
CA PHE A 245 0.11 0.08 -7.70
C PHE A 245 -0.76 -0.29 -8.90
N ARG A 246 -0.86 -1.58 -9.22
CA ARG A 246 -1.61 -2.02 -10.42
C ARG A 246 -3.06 -1.50 -10.44
N GLY A 247 -3.80 -1.65 -9.34
CA GLY A 247 -5.21 -1.27 -9.25
C GLY A 247 -5.42 0.22 -9.46
N ASN A 248 -4.80 1.04 -8.61
CA ASN A 248 -4.95 2.50 -8.67
C ASN A 248 -4.32 3.12 -9.94
N ARG A 249 -3.25 2.55 -10.48
CA ARG A 249 -2.68 2.98 -11.78
C ARG A 249 -3.65 2.73 -12.93
N GLN A 250 -4.34 1.61 -12.94
CA GLN A 250 -5.38 1.33 -13.95
C GLN A 250 -6.55 2.30 -13.82
N GLN A 251 -7.00 2.61 -12.60
CA GLN A 251 -8.02 3.63 -12.37
C GLN A 251 -7.56 5.01 -12.88
N ALA A 252 -6.33 5.42 -12.57
CA ALA A 252 -5.76 6.67 -13.05
C ALA A 252 -5.66 6.74 -14.58
N GLY A 253 -5.20 5.66 -15.24
CA GLY A 253 -5.13 5.58 -16.70
C GLY A 253 -6.51 5.68 -17.37
N ARG A 254 -7.55 5.14 -16.73
CA ARG A 254 -8.94 5.27 -17.21
C ARG A 254 -9.47 6.68 -17.05
N LEU A 255 -9.23 7.32 -15.91
CA LEU A 255 -9.58 8.73 -15.71
C LEU A 255 -8.88 9.61 -16.75
N TYR A 256 -7.61 9.32 -17.06
CA TYR A 256 -6.88 10.05 -18.09
C TYR A 256 -7.46 9.85 -19.49
N THR A 257 -7.78 8.60 -19.85
CA THR A 257 -8.45 8.28 -21.13
C THR A 257 -9.81 8.96 -21.23
N PHE A 258 -10.58 8.98 -20.13
CA PHE A 258 -11.83 9.71 -20.04
C PHE A 258 -11.62 11.21 -20.28
N GLY A 259 -10.62 11.83 -19.64
CA GLY A 259 -10.26 13.23 -19.84
C GLY A 259 -9.92 13.55 -21.30
N LYS A 260 -9.07 12.72 -21.94
CA LYS A 260 -8.74 12.88 -23.38
C LYS A 260 -9.98 12.84 -24.26
N LYS A 261 -10.87 11.86 -24.05
CA LYS A 261 -12.13 11.74 -24.81
C LYS A 261 -13.08 12.90 -24.56
N PHE A 262 -13.21 13.32 -23.30
CA PHE A 262 -14.08 14.44 -22.91
C PHE A 262 -13.61 15.74 -23.54
N TYR A 263 -12.31 16.04 -23.49
CA TYR A 263 -11.72 17.20 -24.14
C TYR A 263 -11.95 17.19 -25.66
N TYR A 264 -11.65 16.07 -26.33
CA TYR A 264 -11.86 15.91 -27.77
C TYR A 264 -13.33 16.13 -28.16
N SER A 265 -14.28 15.56 -27.40
CA SER A 265 -15.71 15.72 -27.70
C SER A 265 -16.21 17.16 -27.69
N ARG A 266 -15.51 18.06 -26.98
CA ARG A 266 -15.90 19.48 -26.84
C ARG A 266 -15.15 20.42 -27.77
N THR A 267 -13.95 20.04 -28.21
CA THR A 267 -13.04 20.93 -28.96
C THR A 267 -12.72 20.41 -30.36
N GLN A 268 -12.99 19.14 -30.63
CA GLN A 268 -12.49 18.40 -31.80
C GLN A 268 -10.95 18.41 -31.94
N GLN A 269 -10.23 18.84 -30.91
CA GLN A 269 -8.77 18.86 -30.87
C GLN A 269 -8.26 17.69 -30.01
N LYS A 270 -7.21 17.00 -30.48
CA LYS A 270 -6.59 15.96 -29.67
C LYS A 270 -5.80 16.58 -28.51
N TRP A 271 -5.70 15.84 -27.41
CA TRP A 271 -4.98 16.26 -26.21
C TRP A 271 -3.52 16.66 -26.49
N ASP A 272 -2.87 15.92 -27.38
CA ASP A 272 -1.45 16.10 -27.71
C ASP A 272 -1.27 17.30 -28.67
N ASP A 273 -2.17 17.48 -29.64
CA ASP A 273 -2.20 18.65 -30.54
C ASP A 273 -2.44 19.95 -29.76
N ALA A 274 -3.21 19.88 -28.67
CA ALA A 274 -3.44 20.98 -27.74
C ALA A 274 -2.29 21.22 -26.74
N GLN A 275 -1.20 20.45 -26.86
CA GLN A 275 -0.01 20.50 -25.98
C GLN A 275 -0.37 20.42 -24.49
N LEU A 276 -1.43 19.68 -24.15
CA LEU A 276 -1.86 19.56 -22.77
C LEU A 276 -0.88 18.66 -21.98
N PRO A 277 -0.68 18.95 -20.67
CA PRO A 277 0.16 18.15 -19.80
C PRO A 277 -0.14 16.65 -19.88
N GLN A 278 0.90 15.81 -19.86
CA GLN A 278 0.77 14.35 -19.95
C GLN A 278 0.84 13.69 -18.57
N LEU A 279 0.02 12.65 -18.38
CA LEU A 279 0.07 11.81 -17.19
C LEU A 279 1.15 10.72 -17.34
N ASN A 280 2.12 10.70 -16.41
CA ASN A 280 3.28 9.80 -16.42
C ASN A 280 3.17 8.78 -15.28
N LEU A 281 2.41 7.72 -15.54
CA LEU A 281 2.19 6.65 -14.57
C LEU A 281 3.36 5.68 -14.53
N SER A 282 4.02 5.59 -13.37
CA SER A 282 5.15 4.68 -13.15
C SER A 282 4.79 3.54 -12.20
N PHE A 283 5.57 2.45 -12.26
CA PHE A 283 5.52 1.40 -11.25
C PHE A 283 6.35 1.81 -10.04
N ILE A 284 5.85 1.53 -8.84
CA ILE A 284 6.66 1.68 -7.63
C ILE A 284 7.87 0.75 -7.69
N LYS A 285 9.06 1.29 -7.45
CA LYS A 285 10.26 0.48 -7.18
C LYS A 285 10.04 -0.28 -5.88
N ARG A 286 10.16 -1.61 -5.92
CA ARG A 286 9.98 -2.46 -4.74
C ARG A 286 11.18 -2.30 -3.81
N TYR A 287 10.99 -1.70 -2.64
CA TYR A 287 12.04 -1.58 -1.65
C TYR A 287 12.19 -2.87 -0.84
N LYS A 288 13.43 -3.35 -0.68
CA LYS A 288 13.74 -4.54 0.13
C LYS A 288 13.64 -4.22 1.62
N THR A 289 14.46 -3.28 2.09
CA THR A 289 14.52 -2.85 3.49
C THR A 289 14.94 -1.40 3.52
N TYR A 290 14.21 -0.57 4.26
CA TYR A 290 14.57 0.83 4.49
C TYR A 290 15.58 0.94 5.65
N ALA A 291 15.24 0.39 6.82
CA ALA A 291 16.11 0.28 7.99
C ALA A 291 16.00 -1.10 8.64
N GLU A 292 17.09 -1.58 9.27
CA GLU A 292 17.16 -2.84 10.01
C GLU A 292 16.87 -2.67 11.51
N SER A 293 17.12 -1.49 12.07
CA SER A 293 16.87 -1.17 13.47
C SER A 293 16.12 0.17 13.62
N TYR A 294 15.64 0.45 14.82
CA TYR A 294 14.97 1.71 15.11
C TYR A 294 15.94 2.88 15.06
N GLU A 295 17.18 2.69 15.52
CA GLU A 295 18.25 3.70 15.50
C GLU A 295 18.65 4.06 14.07
N GLU A 296 18.76 3.07 13.18
CA GLU A 296 18.99 3.34 11.75
C GLU A 296 17.81 4.13 11.16
N TYR A 297 16.59 3.75 11.52
CA TYR A 297 15.40 4.44 11.04
C TYR A 297 15.38 5.89 11.50
N ASP A 298 15.56 6.12 12.79
CA ASP A 298 15.52 7.43 13.44
C ASP A 298 16.57 8.38 12.85
N LEU A 299 17.82 7.91 12.70
CA LEU A 299 18.89 8.68 12.03
C LEU A 299 18.51 9.10 10.61
N ARG A 300 17.93 8.18 9.82
CA ARG A 300 17.50 8.49 8.44
C ARG A 300 16.37 9.51 8.43
N ARG A 301 15.42 9.40 9.37
CA ARG A 301 14.31 10.36 9.52
C ARG A 301 14.83 11.73 9.91
N TYR A 302 15.74 11.81 10.87
CA TYR A 302 16.39 13.04 11.31
C TYR A 302 17.08 13.77 10.16
N VAL A 303 17.92 13.07 9.38
CA VAL A 303 18.61 13.67 8.22
C VAL A 303 17.61 14.19 7.18
N TYR A 304 16.61 13.38 6.84
CA TYR A 304 15.58 13.79 5.88
C TYR A 304 14.80 15.02 6.35
N MET A 305 14.46 15.10 7.64
CA MET A 305 13.78 16.26 8.23
C MET A 305 14.67 17.51 8.25
N THR A 306 15.99 17.34 8.36
CA THR A 306 16.94 18.45 8.49
C THR A 306 17.26 19.07 7.14
N CYS A 307 17.57 18.27 6.11
CA CYS A 307 18.05 18.79 4.82
C CYS A 307 17.19 18.36 3.62
N GLY A 308 16.08 17.65 3.83
CA GLY A 308 15.17 17.22 2.74
C GLY A 308 15.66 16.04 1.90
N GLU A 309 16.82 15.47 2.23
CA GLU A 309 17.46 14.40 1.46
C GLU A 309 17.52 13.07 2.24
N GLU A 310 17.32 11.96 1.52
CA GLU A 310 17.35 10.63 2.12
C GLU A 310 18.79 10.15 2.35
N LEU A 311 19.17 9.93 3.61
CA LEU A 311 20.49 9.41 3.96
C LEU A 311 20.74 8.04 3.28
N PRO A 312 21.83 7.85 2.52
CA PRO A 312 22.15 6.56 1.92
C PRO A 312 22.28 5.43 2.94
N ARG A 313 21.85 4.21 2.56
CA ARG A 313 21.75 3.08 3.49
C ARG A 313 23.09 2.52 3.93
N ASP A 314 24.06 2.55 3.03
CA ASP A 314 25.47 2.25 3.29
C ASP A 314 26.07 3.17 4.37
N ILE A 315 25.58 4.40 4.48
CA ILE A 315 25.95 5.31 5.57
C ILE A 315 25.12 5.01 6.82
N SER A 316 23.78 4.98 6.72
CA SER A 316 22.89 4.84 7.88
C SER A 316 23.10 3.55 8.68
N LYS A 317 23.39 2.44 8.01
CA LYS A 317 23.68 1.14 8.66
C LYS A 317 24.84 1.18 9.65
N THR A 318 25.79 2.09 9.44
CA THR A 318 26.97 2.21 10.31
C THR A 318 26.68 2.99 11.59
N LEU A 319 25.54 3.70 11.64
CA LEU A 319 25.17 4.62 12.73
C LEU A 319 26.28 5.65 13.04
N ASN A 320 27.15 5.96 12.07
CA ASN A 320 28.25 6.89 12.25
C ASN A 320 27.75 8.33 12.03
N GLU A 321 27.57 9.05 13.14
CA GLU A 321 27.07 10.42 13.15
C GLU A 321 27.95 11.36 12.32
N LYS A 322 29.28 11.22 12.35
CA LYS A 322 30.20 12.06 11.56
C LYS A 322 29.97 11.90 10.05
N LYS A 323 29.72 10.67 9.58
CA LYS A 323 29.38 10.44 8.16
C LYS A 323 28.01 11.04 7.81
N ALA A 324 27.03 10.95 8.71
CA ALA A 324 25.73 11.58 8.50
C ALA A 324 25.84 13.12 8.48
N GLN A 325 26.64 13.71 9.38
CA GLN A 325 26.93 15.15 9.40
C GLN A 325 27.62 15.62 8.12
N ASN A 326 28.66 14.92 7.68
CA ASN A 326 29.32 15.22 6.40
C ASN A 326 28.38 15.09 5.20
N PHE A 327 27.38 14.21 5.26
CA PHE A 327 26.35 14.12 4.23
C PHE A 327 25.45 15.36 4.27
N MET A 328 24.95 15.73 5.45
CA MET A 328 24.08 16.90 5.64
C MET A 328 24.76 18.21 5.23
N SER A 329 26.06 18.37 5.50
CA SER A 329 26.81 19.59 5.15
C SER A 329 26.92 19.84 3.64
N ASN A 330 26.58 18.87 2.79
CA ASN A 330 26.55 19.08 1.34
C ASN A 330 25.21 19.67 0.84
N PHE A 331 24.20 19.76 1.71
CA PHE A 331 22.84 20.18 1.36
C PHE A 331 22.31 21.34 2.22
N LEU A 332 22.99 21.64 3.32
CA LEU A 332 22.81 22.84 4.14
C LEU A 332 23.79 23.91 3.65
#